data_AF-A0A0A8HAU6-F1
#
_entry.id   AF-A0A0A8HAU6-F1
#
_cell.length_a   1.000
_cell.length_b   1.000
_cell.length_c   1.000
_cell.angle_alpha   90.00
_cell.angle_beta   90.00
_cell.angle_gamma   90.00
#
_symmetry.space_group_name_H-M   'P 1'
#
loop_
_entity.id
_entity.type
_entity.pdbx_description
1 polymer ?
#
loop_
_entity_poly.entity_id
_entity_poly.type
_entity_poly.pdbx_seq_one_letter_code
_entity_poly.pdbx_strand_id
1 'polypeptide(L)'
;MKFMVSIEESVKDILITPLGSRVMRPEYGSLLYTLIDRKIDDDFKIKLTRYTAEAISKWEKRVRLKGVRLNECKDNKLNITLLFENYQDLKVELSK
;
A
#
# COMPACT_ATOMS: atom_id res chain seq x y z
N MET A 1 -20.79 1.43 -19.25
CA MET A 1 -19.71 0.58 -18.71
C MET A 1 -18.62 1.50 -18.18
N LYS A 2 -18.39 1.55 -16.86
CA LYS A 2 -17.54 2.58 -16.23
C LYS A 2 -16.07 2.17 -16.35
N PHE A 3 -15.40 2.59 -17.43
CA PHE A 3 -13.98 2.33 -17.71
C PHE A 3 -13.05 3.34 -17.01
N MET A 4 -13.29 3.65 -15.74
CA MET A 4 -12.34 4.40 -14.94
C MET A 4 -12.11 3.60 -13.66
N VAL A 5 -10.96 2.94 -13.61
CA VAL A 5 -10.46 2.42 -12.34
C VAL A 5 -10.25 3.63 -11.43
N SER A 6 -10.93 3.65 -10.29
CA SER A 6 -10.74 4.70 -9.32
C SER A 6 -9.31 4.62 -8.77
N ILE A 7 -8.74 5.76 -8.39
CA ILE A 7 -7.39 5.81 -7.79
C ILE A 7 -7.31 4.89 -6.57
N GLU A 8 -8.39 4.82 -5.78
CA GLU A 8 -8.49 3.91 -4.63
C GLU A 8 -8.31 2.44 -5.02
N GLU A 9 -8.94 1.99 -6.12
CA GLU A 9 -8.85 0.62 -6.59
C GLU A 9 -7.48 0.31 -7.18
N SER A 10 -6.90 1.28 -7.91
CA SER A 10 -5.53 1.15 -8.43
C SER A 10 -4.52 1.03 -7.29
N VAL A 11 -4.59 1.92 -6.29
CA VAL A 11 -3.73 1.89 -5.11
C VAL A 11 -3.93 0.57 -4.36
N LYS A 12 -5.17 0.10 -4.18
CA LYS A 12 -5.44 -1.18 -3.54
C LYS A 12 -4.83 -2.36 -4.31
N ASP A 13 -4.96 -2.41 -5.64
CA ASP A 13 -4.37 -3.46 -6.50
C ASP A 13 -2.83 -3.46 -6.38
N ILE A 14 -2.20 -2.28 -6.38
CA ILE A 14 -0.75 -2.14 -6.23
C ILE A 14 -0.28 -2.66 -4.86
N LEU A 15 -0.99 -2.30 -3.78
CA LEU A 15 -0.57 -2.65 -2.42
C LEU A 15 -0.79 -4.12 -2.10
N ILE A 16 -1.88 -4.71 -2.59
CA ILE A 16 -2.20 -6.14 -2.35
C ILE A 16 -1.35 -7.08 -3.22
N THR A 17 -0.91 -6.61 -4.40
CA THR A 17 -0.11 -7.45 -5.30
C THR A 17 1.32 -7.59 -4.75
N PRO A 18 1.80 -8.82 -4.45
CA PRO A 18 3.18 -9.02 -4.03
C PRO A 18 4.13 -8.84 -5.21
N LEU A 19 5.23 -8.13 -4.97
CA LEU A 19 6.31 -7.97 -5.95
C LEU A 19 6.80 -9.35 -6.43
N GLY A 20 6.95 -9.53 -7.74
CA GLY A 20 7.40 -10.78 -8.36
C GLY A 20 6.30 -11.80 -8.66
N SER A 21 5.05 -11.55 -8.24
CA SER A 21 3.94 -12.50 -8.44
C SER A 21 3.37 -12.50 -9.88
N ARG A 22 3.44 -11.38 -10.59
CA ARG A 22 2.96 -11.28 -11.98
C ARG A 22 4.03 -11.73 -12.99
N VAL A 23 3.75 -12.83 -13.70
CA VAL A 23 4.64 -13.45 -14.72
C VAL A 23 5.19 -12.46 -15.76
N MET A 24 4.35 -11.55 -16.28
CA MET A 24 4.74 -10.57 -17.31
C MET A 24 5.17 -9.21 -16.75
N ARG A 25 4.99 -8.97 -15.44
CA ARG A 25 5.33 -7.70 -14.77
C ARG A 25 5.84 -7.98 -13.35
N PRO A 26 7.02 -8.59 -13.20
CA PRO A 26 7.56 -8.95 -11.88
C PRO A 26 7.83 -7.74 -11.01
N GLU A 27 8.08 -6.56 -11.60
CA GLU A 27 8.28 -5.32 -10.86
C GLU A 27 6.98 -4.71 -10.30
N TYR A 28 5.82 -5.22 -10.69
CA TYR A 28 4.53 -4.70 -10.27
C TYR A 28 4.13 -5.22 -8.90
N GLY A 29 3.64 -4.30 -8.06
CA GLY A 29 3.17 -4.59 -6.72
C GLY A 29 3.99 -3.87 -5.65
N SER A 30 3.94 -4.43 -4.43
CA SER A 30 4.60 -3.88 -3.26
C SER A 30 5.36 -4.95 -2.47
N LEU A 31 6.29 -4.50 -1.63
CA LEU A 31 7.00 -5.35 -0.67
C LEU A 31 6.25 -5.48 0.67
N LEU A 32 5.01 -4.99 0.76
CA LEU A 32 4.23 -5.00 2.00
C LEU A 32 3.96 -6.41 2.52
N TYR A 33 3.88 -7.40 1.62
CA TYR A 33 3.73 -8.81 2.00
C TYR A 33 4.87 -9.30 2.93
N THR A 34 6.07 -8.74 2.83
CA THR A 34 7.22 -9.10 3.69
C THR A 34 7.09 -8.62 5.13
N LEU A 35 6.11 -7.74 5.39
CA LEU A 35 5.85 -7.17 6.70
C LEU A 35 4.74 -7.91 7.46
N ILE A 36 3.88 -8.69 6.79
CA ILE A 36 2.66 -9.30 7.39
C ILE A 36 2.96 -10.15 8.64
N ASP A 37 4.06 -10.90 8.67
CA ASP A 37 4.45 -11.74 9.81
C ASP A 37 5.55 -11.11 10.70
N ARG A 38 5.84 -9.80 10.53
CA ARG A 38 6.80 -9.09 11.38
C ARG A 38 6.14 -8.48 12.61
N LYS A 39 6.88 -8.43 13.72
CA LYS A 39 6.50 -7.66 14.90
C LYS A 39 6.40 -6.17 14.56
N ILE A 40 5.38 -5.49 15.10
CA ILE A 40 5.19 -4.05 14.93
C ILE A 40 6.18 -3.32 15.83
N ASP A 41 7.29 -2.90 15.23
CA ASP A 41 8.32 -2.07 15.85
C ASP A 41 8.45 -0.72 15.10
N ASP A 42 9.38 0.14 15.48
CA ASP A 42 9.63 1.39 14.77
C ASP A 42 10.18 1.12 13.34
N ASP A 43 11.07 0.13 13.22
CA ASP A 43 11.58 -0.35 11.93
C ASP A 43 10.45 -0.81 10.99
N PHE A 44 9.41 -1.46 11.55
CA PHE A 44 8.24 -1.87 10.80
C PHE A 44 7.53 -0.66 10.17
N LYS A 45 7.30 0.41 10.95
CA LYS A 45 6.60 1.62 10.49
C LYS A 45 7.40 2.34 9.40
N ILE A 46 8.72 2.38 9.55
CA ILE A 46 9.62 2.97 8.55
C ILE A 46 9.55 2.15 7.25
N LYS A 47 9.68 0.83 7.32
CA LYS A 47 9.60 -0.05 6.14
C LYS A 47 8.24 0.00 5.47
N LEU A 48 7.15 -0.02 6.25
CA LEU A 48 5.78 0.12 5.77
C LEU A 48 5.62 1.41 4.95
N THR A 49 6.04 2.53 5.53
CA THR A 49 5.95 3.84 4.87
C THR A 49 6.79 3.86 3.60
N ARG A 50 8.03 3.37 3.67
CA ARG A 50 8.95 3.32 2.53
C ARG A 50 8.40 2.46 1.39
N TYR A 51 8.03 1.21 1.66
CA TYR A 51 7.54 0.28 0.63
C TYR A 51 6.23 0.78 -0.01
N THR A 52 5.35 1.37 0.80
CA THR A 52 4.11 1.97 0.28
C THR A 52 4.41 3.17 -0.61
N ALA A 53 5.31 4.07 -0.18
CA ALA A 53 5.71 5.24 -0.95
C ALA A 53 6.38 4.85 -2.28
N GLU A 54 7.29 3.87 -2.25
CA GLU A 54 7.96 3.39 -3.46
C GLU A 54 6.97 2.75 -4.46
N ALA A 55 6.06 1.90 -3.98
CA ALA A 55 5.07 1.25 -4.84
C ALA A 55 4.11 2.27 -5.49
N ILE A 56 3.56 3.18 -4.70
CA ILE A 56 2.63 4.22 -5.20
C ILE A 56 3.36 5.18 -6.14
N SER A 57 4.55 5.66 -5.78
CA SER A 57 5.31 6.58 -6.62
C SER A 57 5.74 5.97 -7.95
N LYS A 58 5.95 4.65 -8.01
CA LYS A 58 6.32 3.94 -9.23
C LYS A 58 5.12 3.73 -10.15
N TRP A 59 3.99 3.28 -9.59
CA TRP A 59 2.85 2.79 -10.36
C TRP A 59 1.70 3.80 -10.50
N GLU A 60 1.48 4.68 -9.54
CA GLU A 60 0.38 5.66 -9.52
C GLU A 60 0.90 7.09 -9.43
N LYS A 61 1.43 7.61 -10.54
CA LYS A 61 1.97 8.98 -10.64
C LYS A 61 0.91 10.09 -10.50
N ARG A 62 -0.39 9.73 -10.54
CA ARG A 62 -1.51 10.68 -10.39
C ARG A 62 -1.65 11.17 -8.96
N VAL A 63 -1.19 10.40 -7.98
CA VAL A 63 -1.22 10.77 -6.56
C VAL A 63 0.18 10.86 -5.99
N ARG A 64 0.33 11.69 -4.97
CA ARG A 64 1.58 11.84 -4.24
C ARG A 64 1.35 11.49 -2.78
N LEU A 65 1.97 10.43 -2.32
CA LEU A 65 1.88 9.99 -0.93
C LEU A 65 2.69 10.95 -0.04
N LYS A 66 2.03 11.52 0.96
CA LYS A 66 2.64 12.38 1.98
C LYS A 66 3.14 11.57 3.17
N GLY A 67 2.45 10.48 3.51
CA GLY A 67 2.84 9.57 4.56
C GLY A 67 1.84 8.45 4.80
N VAL A 68 2.24 7.48 5.61
CA VAL A 68 1.38 6.38 6.03
C VAL A 68 1.23 6.44 7.54
N ARG A 69 -0.01 6.35 8.03
CA ARG A 69 -0.32 6.19 9.44
C ARG A 69 -0.81 4.78 9.69
N LEU A 70 -0.24 4.13 10.68
CA LEU A 70 -0.75 2.86 11.17
C LEU A 70 -1.77 3.17 12.26
N ASN A 71 -3.04 2.80 12.04
CA ASN A 71 -4.13 3.14 12.95
C ASN A 71 -4.33 2.04 13.99
N GLU A 72 -4.49 0.80 13.55
CA GLU A 72 -4.79 -0.30 14.45
C GLU A 72 -4.24 -1.62 13.87
N CYS A 73 -3.75 -2.48 14.75
CA CYS A 73 -3.47 -3.87 14.41
C CYS A 73 -4.25 -4.75 15.39
N LYS A 74 -5.42 -5.22 14.96
CA LYS A 74 -6.29 -6.09 15.75
C LYS A 74 -6.64 -7.31 14.90
N ASP A 75 -6.61 -8.48 15.50
CA ASP A 75 -7.15 -9.71 14.90
C ASP A 75 -6.55 -10.06 13.53
N ASN A 76 -5.21 -10.04 13.40
CA ASN A 76 -4.47 -10.25 12.15
C ASN A 76 -4.82 -9.28 10.99
N LYS A 77 -5.51 -8.18 11.27
CA LYS A 77 -5.81 -7.12 10.31
C LYS A 77 -5.01 -5.88 10.65
N LEU A 78 -4.30 -5.37 9.65
CA LEU A 78 -3.48 -4.18 9.76
C LEU A 78 -4.20 -3.03 9.04
N ASN A 79 -4.68 -2.07 9.82
CA ASN A 79 -5.37 -0.89 9.32
C ASN A 79 -4.39 0.26 9.14
N ILE A 80 -4.22 0.69 7.90
CA ILE A 80 -3.34 1.81 7.55
C ILE A 80 -4.13 2.92 6.87
N THR A 81 -3.81 4.16 7.22
CA THR A 81 -4.31 5.35 6.55
C THR A 81 -3.20 5.94 5.70
N LEU A 82 -3.45 6.03 4.40
CA LEU A 82 -2.60 6.68 3.41
C LEU A 82 -2.98 8.15 3.33
N LEU A 83 -2.03 9.03 3.65
CA LEU A 83 -2.19 10.46 3.51
C LEU A 83 -1.61 10.88 2.17
N PHE A 84 -2.43 11.49 1.32
CA PHE A 84 -1.99 12.03 0.03
C PHE A 84 -1.91 13.55 0.08
N GLU A 85 -1.08 14.13 -0.78
CA GLU A 85 -0.95 15.59 -0.91
C GLU A 85 -2.00 16.16 -1.87
N ASN A 86 -2.26 15.47 -2.97
CA ASN A 86 -3.17 15.90 -4.04
C ASN A 86 -4.49 15.11 -4.11
N TYR A 87 -4.76 14.25 -3.13
CA TYR A 87 -5.94 13.38 -3.10
C TYR A 87 -6.47 13.19 -1.67
N GLN A 88 -7.71 12.72 -1.54
CA GLN A 88 -8.31 12.38 -0.24
C GLN A 88 -7.51 11.26 0.45
N ASP A 89 -7.49 11.27 1.78
CA ASP A 89 -6.89 10.19 2.56
C ASP A 89 -7.64 8.86 2.32
N LEU A 90 -6.88 7.79 2.12
CA LEU A 90 -7.44 6.46 1.88
C LEU A 90 -7.12 5.56 3.07
N LYS A 91 -8.16 4.92 3.60
CA LYS A 91 -8.01 3.86 4.58
C LYS A 91 -7.92 2.54 3.85
N VAL A 92 -6.84 1.81 4.08
CA VAL A 92 -6.61 0.50 3.48
C VAL A 92 -6.48 -0.52 4.61
N GLU A 93 -7.28 -1.56 4.49
CA GLU A 93 -7.26 -2.70 5.39
C GLU A 93 -6.43 -3.80 4.73
N LEU A 94 -5.28 -4.12 5.32
CA LEU A 94 -4.47 -5.26 4.92
C LEU A 94 -4.86 -6.43 5.82
N SER A 95 -5.61 -7.38 5.26
CA SER A 95 -6.01 -8.61 5.95
C SER A 95 -5.10 -9.77 5.52
N LYS A 96 -4.82 -10.68 6.46
CA LYS A 96 -4.29 -12.02 6.18
C LYS A 96 -5.37 -12.91 5.56
#